data_AF-A0A938Z4A1-F1
#
_entry.id   AF-A0A938Z4A1-F1
#
_cell.length_a   1.000
_cell.length_b   1.000
_cell.length_c   1.000
_cell.angle_alpha   90.00
_cell.angle_beta   90.00
_cell.angle_gamma   90.00
#
_symmetry.space_group_name_H-M   'P 1'
#
loop_
_entity.id
_entity.type
_entity.pdbx_description
1 polymer ?
#
loop_
_entity_poly.entity_id
_entity_poly.type
_entity_poly.pdbx_seq_one_letter_code
_entity_poly.pdbx_strand_id
1 'polypeptide(L)'
;MYESLTELIPELDSAYEYGTWVVDRKHKGTANDPINFPYVSFDPVMWDFDRRVYTFVDGHPEYDLAHYNDILARSGIEWSAESMEGADTSKLDGQTVMALLVASLRADRFCEGALLGFFESGAIRRWLIRLREIDGQAD
;
A
#
# COMPACT_ATOMS: atom_id res chain seq x y z
N MET A 1 -1.91 18.94 1.70
CA MET A 1 -2.48 18.14 0.58
C MET A 1 -2.73 16.70 1.02
N TYR A 2 -1.78 16.09 1.71
CA TYR A 2 -1.77 14.66 2.06
C TYR A 2 -2.07 14.39 3.55
N GLU A 3 -2.44 15.41 4.32
CA GLU A 3 -2.64 15.34 5.77
C GLU A 3 -3.40 14.09 6.22
N SER A 4 -4.58 13.83 5.62
CA SER A 4 -5.38 12.62 5.89
C SER A 4 -4.56 11.33 5.78
N LEU A 5 -3.71 11.16 4.78
CA LEU A 5 -2.87 9.96 4.65
C LEU A 5 -1.75 9.95 5.70
N THR A 6 -1.12 11.10 5.94
CA THR A 6 0.05 11.21 6.83
C THR A 6 -0.31 11.07 8.31
N GLU A 7 -1.57 11.29 8.68
CA GLU A 7 -2.13 11.03 10.01
C GLU A 7 -2.08 9.55 10.40
N LEU A 8 -1.91 8.63 9.45
CA LEU A 8 -1.74 7.19 9.75
C LEU A 8 -0.36 6.87 10.34
N ILE A 9 0.64 7.73 10.17
CA ILE A 9 2.03 7.44 10.57
C ILE A 9 2.14 7.01 12.05
N PRO A 10 1.52 7.70 13.03
CA PRO A 10 1.58 7.29 14.43
C PRO A 10 0.94 5.92 14.68
N GLU A 11 -0.15 5.59 13.98
CA GLU A 11 -0.80 4.27 14.09
C GLU A 11 0.15 3.17 13.58
N LEU A 12 0.80 3.40 12.42
CA LEU A 12 1.81 2.49 11.87
C LEU A 12 3.02 2.33 12.81
N ASP A 13 3.48 3.41 13.45
CA ASP A 13 4.58 3.36 14.41
C ASP A 13 4.25 2.56 15.68
N SER A 14 2.96 2.51 16.05
CA SER A 14 2.48 1.81 17.24
C SER A 14 2.02 0.37 16.97
N ALA A 15 1.84 0.01 15.69
CA ALA A 15 1.32 -1.28 15.29
C ALA A 15 2.32 -2.41 15.60
N TYR A 16 1.84 -3.47 16.24
CA TYR A 16 2.63 -4.67 16.48
C TYR A 16 2.67 -5.57 15.24
N GLU A 17 1.54 -5.64 14.53
CA GLU A 17 1.35 -6.36 13.27
C GLU A 17 0.37 -5.56 12.39
N TYR A 18 0.25 -5.95 11.11
CA TYR A 18 -0.64 -5.27 10.14
C TYR A 18 -1.72 -6.21 9.56
N GLY A 19 -1.66 -7.48 9.95
CA GLY A 19 -2.55 -8.54 9.53
C GLY A 19 -1.94 -9.90 9.78
N THR A 20 -2.78 -10.93 9.73
CA THR A 20 -2.35 -12.32 10.01
C THR A 20 -2.80 -13.28 8.92
N TRP A 21 -1.92 -14.21 8.55
CA TRP A 21 -2.24 -15.28 7.62
C TRP A 21 -3.22 -16.27 8.25
N VAL A 22 -4.40 -16.37 7.66
CA VAL A 22 -5.40 -17.38 8.01
C VAL A 22 -5.20 -18.58 7.09
N VAL A 23 -4.72 -19.68 7.67
CA VAL A 23 -4.47 -20.94 6.96
C VAL A 23 -5.46 -21.98 7.45
N ASP A 24 -6.21 -22.56 6.52
CA ASP A 24 -7.09 -23.67 6.80
C ASP A 24 -6.28 -24.93 7.13
N ARG A 25 -6.42 -25.41 8.36
CA ARG A 25 -5.79 -26.64 8.85
C ARG A 25 -6.82 -27.71 9.22
N LYS A 26 -8.09 -27.48 8.91
CA LYS A 26 -9.21 -28.33 9.33
C LYS A 26 -9.70 -29.23 8.20
N HIS A 27 -9.82 -28.70 6.99
CA HIS A 27 -10.38 -29.43 5.85
C HIS A 27 -9.31 -30.23 5.10
N LYS A 28 -9.72 -31.32 4.45
CA LYS A 28 -8.81 -32.29 3.81
C LYS A 28 -8.44 -31.96 2.36
N GLY A 29 -9.06 -30.95 1.76
CA GLY A 29 -8.82 -30.59 0.36
C GLY A 29 -9.41 -31.59 -0.65
N THR A 30 -10.46 -32.32 -0.27
CA THR A 30 -11.16 -33.26 -1.17
C THR A 30 -12.40 -32.61 -1.77
N ALA A 31 -12.99 -33.20 -2.82
CA ALA A 31 -14.22 -32.68 -3.44
C ALA A 31 -15.41 -32.56 -2.45
N ASN A 32 -15.47 -33.43 -1.43
CA ASN A 32 -16.51 -33.42 -0.41
C ASN A 32 -16.11 -32.67 0.88
N ASP A 33 -14.86 -32.19 0.95
CA ASP A 33 -14.28 -31.49 2.10
C ASP A 33 -13.16 -30.55 1.61
N PRO A 34 -13.52 -29.49 0.86
CA PRO A 34 -12.56 -28.62 0.19
C PRO A 34 -11.81 -27.74 1.19
N ILE A 35 -10.57 -27.40 0.84
CA ILE A 35 -9.77 -26.46 1.63
C ILE A 35 -10.13 -25.02 1.25
N ASN A 36 -10.17 -24.14 2.24
CA ASN A 36 -10.19 -22.71 1.97
C ASN A 36 -8.76 -22.24 1.64
N PHE A 37 -8.60 -21.50 0.55
CA PHE A 37 -7.30 -20.94 0.22
C PHE A 37 -6.83 -19.99 1.33
N PRO A 38 -5.52 -19.98 1.65
CA PRO A 38 -4.97 -19.04 2.61
C PRO A 38 -5.26 -17.59 2.20
N TYR A 39 -5.55 -16.75 3.19
CA TYR A 39 -5.77 -15.32 2.99
C TYR A 39 -5.23 -14.53 4.18
N VAL A 40 -5.03 -13.24 3.99
CA VAL A 40 -4.64 -12.32 5.07
C VAL A 40 -5.89 -11.71 5.70
N SER A 41 -6.00 -11.82 7.02
CA SER A 41 -6.93 -11.03 7.81
C SER A 41 -6.24 -9.73 8.21
N PHE A 42 -6.56 -8.62 7.55
CA PHE A 42 -5.94 -7.32 7.79
C PHE A 42 -6.46 -6.61 9.03
N ASP A 43 -5.56 -5.88 9.68
CA ASP A 43 -5.85 -5.04 10.83
C ASP A 43 -6.56 -3.73 10.44
N PRO A 44 -7.23 -3.04 11.40
CA PRO A 44 -8.00 -1.83 11.09
C PRO A 44 -7.22 -0.71 10.40
N VAL A 45 -5.95 -0.53 10.74
CA VAL A 45 -5.08 0.52 10.14
C VAL A 45 -4.95 0.35 8.64
N MET A 46 -4.99 -0.89 8.15
CA MET A 46 -4.92 -1.25 6.74
C MET A 46 -6.20 -0.90 5.99
N TRP A 47 -7.36 -1.12 6.60
CA TRP A 47 -8.64 -0.69 6.05
C TRP A 47 -8.76 0.84 6.01
N ASP A 48 -8.26 1.55 7.02
CA ASP A 48 -8.25 3.01 7.01
C ASP A 48 -7.28 3.55 5.95
N PHE A 49 -6.13 2.91 5.77
CA PHE A 49 -5.20 3.20 4.68
C PHE A 49 -5.85 3.07 3.29
N ASP A 50 -6.46 1.92 2.97
CA ASP A 50 -7.16 1.69 1.70
C ASP A 50 -8.20 2.79 1.43
N ARG A 51 -9.06 3.05 2.43
CA ARG A 51 -10.11 4.06 2.36
C ARG A 51 -9.53 5.44 2.08
N ARG A 52 -8.47 5.85 2.79
CA ARG A 52 -7.88 7.19 2.64
C ARG A 52 -7.17 7.35 1.29
N VAL A 53 -6.51 6.31 0.79
CA VAL A 53 -5.90 6.33 -0.55
C VAL A 53 -6.97 6.49 -1.63
N TYR A 54 -8.04 5.69 -1.62
CA TYR A 54 -9.10 5.84 -2.62
C TYR A 54 -9.87 7.15 -2.48
N THR A 55 -10.07 7.65 -1.26
CA THR A 55 -10.64 8.99 -1.04
C THR A 55 -9.78 10.07 -1.72
N PHE A 56 -8.45 9.97 -1.64
CA PHE A 56 -7.53 10.87 -2.33
C PHE A 56 -7.64 10.71 -3.86
N VAL A 57 -7.64 9.48 -4.36
CA VAL A 57 -7.75 9.18 -5.80
C VAL A 57 -9.01 9.82 -6.40
N ASP A 58 -10.15 9.68 -5.72
CA ASP A 58 -11.43 10.22 -6.18
C ASP A 58 -11.48 11.75 -6.11
N GLY A 59 -10.80 12.35 -5.13
CA GLY A 59 -10.75 13.79 -4.91
C GLY A 59 -9.75 14.54 -5.81
N HIS A 60 -8.77 13.82 -6.40
CA HIS A 60 -7.63 14.41 -7.11
C HIS A 60 -7.41 13.79 -8.49
N PRO A 61 -8.39 13.89 -9.42
CA PRO A 61 -8.26 13.33 -10.77
C PRO A 61 -7.06 13.89 -11.54
N GLU A 62 -6.57 15.08 -11.19
CA GLU A 62 -5.36 15.68 -11.77
C GLU A 62 -4.08 14.87 -11.52
N TYR A 63 -4.08 13.93 -10.57
CA TYR A 63 -2.95 13.01 -10.34
C TYR A 63 -2.92 11.84 -11.33
N ASP A 64 -4.00 11.60 -12.09
CA ASP A 64 -4.08 10.54 -13.10
C ASP A 64 -3.66 9.14 -12.59
N LEU A 65 -4.03 8.82 -11.34
CA LEU A 65 -3.58 7.60 -10.65
C LEU A 65 -4.17 6.30 -11.24
N ALA A 66 -5.10 6.39 -12.19
CA ALA A 66 -5.51 5.25 -13.01
C ALA A 66 -4.34 4.70 -13.84
N HIS A 67 -3.38 5.56 -14.19
CA HIS A 67 -2.16 5.21 -14.94
C HIS A 67 -0.93 5.13 -14.02
N TYR A 68 -1.11 4.69 -12.77
CA TYR A 68 -0.04 4.55 -11.77
C TYR A 68 1.20 3.81 -12.32
N ASN A 69 1.03 2.75 -13.12
CA ASN A 69 2.14 2.00 -13.69
C ASN A 69 3.00 2.86 -14.62
N ASP A 70 2.38 3.72 -15.44
CA ASP A 70 3.12 4.63 -16.33
C ASP A 70 3.80 5.75 -15.53
N ILE A 71 3.18 6.23 -14.45
CA ILE A 71 3.78 7.20 -13.53
C ILE A 71 5.05 6.60 -12.90
N LEU A 72 4.96 5.38 -12.36
CA LEU A 72 6.10 4.67 -11.78
C LEU A 72 7.21 4.47 -12.81
N ALA A 73 6.87 4.00 -14.01
CA ALA A 73 7.84 3.74 -15.06
C ALA A 73 8.59 5.01 -15.51
N ARG A 74 7.90 6.15 -15.61
CA ARG A 74 8.54 7.45 -15.91
C ARG A 74 9.53 7.90 -14.82
N SER A 75 9.28 7.49 -13.59
CA SER A 75 10.16 7.71 -12.43
C SER A 75 11.22 6.62 -12.25
N GLY A 76 11.34 5.68 -13.21
CA GLY A 76 12.33 4.60 -13.18
C GLY A 76 12.01 3.49 -12.17
N ILE A 77 10.76 3.37 -11.74
CA ILE A 77 10.30 2.36 -10.79
C ILE A 77 9.44 1.34 -11.55
N GLU A 78 9.80 0.07 -11.47
CA GLU A 78 9.00 -1.01 -12.03
C GLU A 78 7.89 -1.41 -11.05
N TRP A 79 6.75 -1.89 -11.57
CA TRP A 79 5.67 -2.43 -10.73
C TRP A 79 6.00 -3.86 -10.26
N SER A 80 6.99 -3.94 -9.37
CA SER A 80 7.42 -5.14 -8.66
C SER A 80 7.71 -4.79 -7.20
N ALA A 81 7.53 -5.76 -6.29
CA ALA A 81 7.76 -5.52 -4.87
C ALA A 81 9.18 -5.00 -4.59
N GLU A 82 10.19 -5.66 -5.18
CA GLU A 82 11.61 -5.28 -5.03
C GLU A 82 11.87 -3.84 -5.48
N SER A 83 11.40 -3.46 -6.68
CA SER A 83 11.64 -2.12 -7.22
C SER A 83 10.91 -1.03 -6.43
N MET A 84 9.66 -1.28 -6.06
CA MET A 84 8.85 -0.33 -5.30
C MET A 84 9.40 -0.12 -3.88
N GLU A 85 9.74 -1.21 -3.17
CA GLU A 85 10.25 -1.13 -1.80
C GLU A 85 11.62 -0.46 -1.73
N GLY A 86 12.45 -0.70 -2.74
CA GLY A 86 13.82 -0.17 -2.86
C GLY A 86 13.93 1.24 -3.45
N ALA A 87 12.81 1.84 -3.88
CA ALA A 87 12.84 3.17 -4.49
C ALA A 87 13.37 4.25 -3.52
N ASP A 88 14.25 5.12 -4.02
CA ASP A 88 14.74 6.29 -3.29
C ASP A 88 13.65 7.36 -3.21
N THR A 89 12.90 7.36 -2.11
CA THR A 89 11.72 8.22 -1.93
C THR A 89 12.08 9.70 -1.81
N SER A 90 13.31 10.04 -1.44
CA SER A 90 13.73 11.43 -1.16
C SER A 90 13.61 12.36 -2.37
N LYS A 91 13.61 11.80 -3.59
CA LYS A 91 13.53 12.52 -4.86
C LYS A 91 12.17 12.44 -5.53
N LEU A 92 11.27 11.61 -5.01
CA LEU A 92 9.96 11.41 -5.62
C LEU A 92 9.06 12.61 -5.33
N ASP A 93 8.28 13.00 -6.33
CA ASP A 93 7.21 13.96 -6.18
C ASP A 93 5.95 13.29 -5.61
N GLY A 94 4.97 14.11 -5.26
CA GLY A 94 3.74 13.61 -4.65
C GLY A 94 2.95 12.68 -5.57
N GLN A 95 2.97 12.94 -6.88
CA GLN A 95 2.29 12.08 -7.86
C GLN A 95 2.89 10.68 -7.89
N THR A 96 4.23 10.57 -7.93
CA THR A 96 4.92 9.28 -7.93
C THR A 96 4.72 8.55 -6.61
N VAL A 97 4.76 9.25 -5.47
CA VAL A 97 4.51 8.62 -4.16
C VAL A 97 3.07 8.13 -4.04
N MET A 98 2.09 8.89 -4.51
CA MET A 98 0.70 8.42 -4.57
C MET A 98 0.53 7.23 -5.51
N ALA A 99 1.25 7.20 -6.64
CA ALA A 99 1.26 6.04 -7.54
C ALA A 99 1.82 4.78 -6.87
N LEU A 100 2.84 4.89 -6.00
CA LEU A 100 3.35 3.77 -5.20
C LEU A 100 2.27 3.21 -4.25
N LEU A 101 1.52 4.10 -3.57
CA LEU A 101 0.44 3.70 -2.65
C LEU A 101 -0.72 3.01 -3.38
N VAL A 102 -1.08 3.50 -4.58
CA VAL A 102 -2.10 2.83 -5.41
C VAL A 102 -1.57 1.49 -5.92
N ALA A 103 -0.33 1.45 -6.41
CA ALA A 103 0.31 0.25 -6.92
C ALA A 103 0.39 -0.87 -5.87
N SER A 104 0.62 -0.55 -4.60
CA SER A 104 0.65 -1.55 -3.52
C SER A 104 -0.75 -2.13 -3.24
N LEU A 105 -1.80 -1.29 -3.20
CA LEU A 105 -3.19 -1.75 -3.08
C LEU A 105 -3.61 -2.61 -4.29
N ARG A 106 -3.11 -2.28 -5.48
CA ARG A 106 -3.37 -3.05 -6.70
C ARG A 106 -2.66 -4.39 -6.67
N ALA A 107 -1.43 -4.46 -6.16
CA ALA A 107 -0.65 -5.70 -6.09
C ALA A 107 -1.37 -6.81 -5.31
N ASP A 108 -2.07 -6.47 -4.22
CA ASP A 108 -2.82 -7.43 -3.39
C ASP A 108 -3.95 -8.14 -4.15
N ARG A 109 -4.56 -7.45 -5.12
CA ARG A 109 -5.57 -8.06 -6.00
C ARG A 109 -5.01 -9.14 -6.93
N PHE A 110 -3.69 -9.16 -7.14
CA PHE A 110 -3.01 -10.15 -7.99
C PHE A 110 -2.25 -11.21 -7.18
N CYS A 111 -1.82 -10.86 -5.96
CA CYS A 111 -1.08 -11.74 -5.07
C CYS A 111 -1.53 -11.48 -3.63
N GLU A 112 -2.27 -12.43 -3.06
CA GLU A 112 -2.76 -12.36 -1.68
C GLU A 112 -1.59 -12.09 -0.72
N GLY A 113 -1.74 -11.09 0.14
CA GLY A 113 -0.73 -10.68 1.12
C GLY A 113 0.42 -9.85 0.55
N ALA A 114 0.38 -9.45 -0.72
CA ALA A 114 1.36 -8.51 -1.26
C ALA A 114 1.31 -7.17 -0.54
N LEU A 115 0.12 -6.67 -0.18
CA LEU A 115 0.01 -5.43 0.58
C LEU A 115 0.57 -5.58 1.99
N LEU A 116 0.33 -6.73 2.65
CA LEU A 116 0.95 -7.02 3.96
C LEU A 116 2.47 -6.87 3.90
N GLY A 117 3.10 -7.41 2.85
CA GLY A 117 4.55 -7.31 2.65
C GLY A 117 5.05 -5.86 2.58
N PHE A 118 4.34 -4.95 1.90
CA PHE A 118 4.70 -3.53 1.85
C PHE A 118 4.56 -2.81 3.20
N PHE A 119 3.62 -3.24 4.04
CA PHE A 119 3.49 -2.73 5.41
C PHE A 119 4.63 -3.25 6.30
N GLU A 120 4.89 -4.56 6.28
CA GLU A 120 5.93 -5.21 7.07
C GLU A 120 7.34 -4.73 6.70
N SER A 121 7.60 -4.44 5.42
CA SER A 121 8.86 -3.85 4.95
C SER A 121 9.03 -2.36 5.33
N GLY A 122 7.97 -1.74 5.87
CA GLY A 122 7.92 -0.33 6.22
C GLY A 122 7.87 0.60 5.00
N ALA A 123 7.63 0.08 3.79
CA ALA A 123 7.58 0.87 2.56
C ALA A 123 6.45 1.91 2.60
N ILE A 124 5.24 1.49 3.01
CA ILE A 124 4.08 2.38 3.16
C ILE A 124 4.42 3.57 4.07
N ARG A 125 5.02 3.29 5.23
CA ARG A 125 5.45 4.32 6.17
C ARG A 125 6.44 5.30 5.55
N ARG A 126 7.46 4.82 4.84
CA ARG A 126 8.44 5.69 4.14
C ARG A 126 7.76 6.60 3.11
N TRP A 127 6.80 6.06 2.38
CA TRP A 127 6.02 6.82 1.39
C TRP A 127 5.15 7.89 2.05
N LEU A 128 4.46 7.56 3.16
CA LEU A 128 3.68 8.54 3.92
C LEU A 128 4.54 9.65 4.53
N ILE A 129 5.73 9.32 5.05
CA ILE A 129 6.68 10.33 5.53
C ILE A 129 7.08 11.28 4.40
N ARG A 130 7.36 10.74 3.20
CA ARG A 130 7.69 11.57 2.05
C ARG A 130 6.56 12.51 1.67
N LEU A 131 5.30 12.06 1.69
CA LEU A 131 4.14 12.95 1.47
C LEU A 131 4.06 14.06 2.51
N ARG A 132 4.33 13.75 3.79
CA ARG A 132 4.37 14.75 4.86
C ARG A 132 5.47 15.79 4.65
N GLU A 133 6.65 15.35 4.20
CA GLU A 133 7.75 16.26 3.86
C GLU A 133 7.39 17.18 2.69
N ILE A 134 6.68 16.68 1.68
CA ILE A 134 6.22 17.48 0.54
C ILE A 134 5.23 18.54 0.99
N ASP A 135 4.27 18.19 1.86
CA ASP A 135 3.35 19.17 2.44
C ASP A 135 4.09 20.26 3.23
N GLY A 136 5.08 19.89 4.06
CA GLY A 136 5.87 20.85 4.85
C GLY A 136 6.87 21.68 4.03
N GLN A 137 7.12 21.35 2.76
CA GLN A 137 7.93 22.14 1.83
C GLN A 137 7.10 23.17 1.04
N ALA A 138 5.76 23.06 1.09
CA ALA A 138 4.84 23.94 0.39
C ALA A 138 4.47 25.21 1.20
N ASP A 139 5.07 25.39 2.37
CA ASP A 139 4.93 26.56 3.26
C ASP A 139 6.02 27.63 3.04
#